data_AF-K4Q5E8-F1
#
_entry.id   AF-K4Q5E8-F1
#
_cell.length_a   1.000
_cell.length_b   1.000
_cell.length_c   1.000
_cell.angle_alpha   90.00
_cell.angle_beta   90.00
_cell.angle_gamma   90.00
#
_symmetry.space_group_name_H-M   'P 1'
#
loop_
_entity.id
_entity.type
_entity.pdbx_description
1 polymer ?
#
loop_
_entity_poly.entity_id
_entity_poly.type
_entity_poly.pdbx_seq_one_letter_code
_entity_poly.pdbx_strand_id
1 'polypeptide(L)' 'INGTERVHHVNRYIYNREEFVGFDSDLGVYRAVTPMGRPDAE' A
#
# COMPACT_ATOMS: atom_id res chain seq x y z
N ILE A 1 16.80 27.11 -3.33
CA ILE A 1 16.68 25.63 -3.35
C ILE A 1 15.19 25.34 -3.19
N ASN A 2 14.50 24.95 -4.25
CA ASN A 2 13.08 24.59 -4.16
C ASN A 2 13.01 23.16 -3.60
N GLY A 3 12.92 23.04 -2.27
CA GLY A 3 12.80 21.76 -1.59
C GLY A 3 11.38 21.24 -1.68
N THR A 4 11.08 20.41 -2.68
CA THR A 4 9.89 19.56 -2.63
C THR A 4 10.32 18.22 -2.06
N GLU A 5 9.95 17.94 -0.82
CA GLU A 5 10.14 16.63 -0.22
C GLU A 5 9.11 15.67 -0.83
N ARG A 6 9.58 14.53 -1.35
CA ARG A 6 8.67 13.45 -1.79
C ARG A 6 8.27 12.66 -0.55
N VAL A 7 7.07 12.91 -0.06
CA VAL A 7 6.47 12.20 1.09
C VAL A 7 5.64 11.04 0.56
N HIS A 8 5.92 9.83 1.04
CA HIS A 8 5.11 8.65 0.74
C HIS A 8 4.17 8.34 1.90
N HIS A 9 2.88 8.24 1.61
CA HIS A 9 1.89 7.77 2.57
C HIS A 9 1.84 6.23 2.52
N VAL A 10 2.07 5.60 3.67
CA VAL A 10 2.15 4.13 3.78
C VAL A 10 1.01 3.63 4.65
N ASN A 11 0.17 2.76 4.08
CA ASN A 11 -0.86 2.02 4.80
C ASN A 11 -0.72 0.53 4.46
N ARG A 12 -0.69 -0.34 5.48
CA ARG A 12 -0.46 -1.78 5.35
C ARG A 12 -1.45 -2.54 6.20
N TYR A 13 -2.03 -3.59 5.64
CA TYR A 13 -2.91 -4.50 6.37
C TYR A 13 -2.21 -5.83 6.60
N ILE A 14 -2.11 -6.19 7.88
CA ILE A 14 -1.33 -7.35 8.34
C ILE A 14 -2.26 -8.30 9.09
N TYR A 15 -2.21 -9.57 8.71
CA TYR A 15 -2.91 -10.67 9.37
C TYR A 15 -1.96 -11.86 9.57
N ASN A 16 -1.99 -12.51 10.73
CA ASN A 16 -1.05 -13.60 11.07
C ASN A 16 0.44 -13.27 10.84
N ARG A 17 0.82 -12.00 11.05
CA ARG A 17 2.17 -11.45 10.77
C ARG A 17 2.55 -11.38 9.29
N GLU A 18 1.61 -11.56 8.37
CA GLU A 18 1.77 -11.43 6.93
C GLU A 18 0.99 -10.21 6.42
N GLU A 19 1.66 -9.35 5.65
CA GLU A 19 0.99 -8.26 4.93
C GLU A 19 0.24 -8.83 3.74
N PHE A 20 -1.06 -8.56 3.63
CA PHE A 20 -1.88 -9.07 2.53
C PHE A 20 -2.30 -7.97 1.53
N VAL A 21 -2.40 -6.71 1.97
CA VAL A 21 -2.73 -5.54 1.14
C VAL A 21 -1.91 -4.32 1.58
N GLY A 22 -1.43 -3.54 0.61
CA GLY A 22 -0.77 -2.26 0.83
C GLY A 22 -1.34 -1.14 -0.06
N PHE A 23 -1.33 0.10 0.46
CA PHE A 23 -1.72 1.29 -0.30
C PHE A 23 -0.54 1.84 -1.11
N ASP A 24 -0.73 2.00 -2.42
CA ASP A 24 0.22 2.65 -3.31
C ASP A 24 -0.12 4.15 -3.42
N SER A 25 0.67 5.00 -2.78
CA SER A 25 0.44 6.46 -2.78
C SER A 25 0.72 7.14 -4.12
N ASP A 26 1.51 6.51 -5.00
CA ASP A 26 1.77 7.06 -6.33
C ASP A 26 0.56 6.78 -7.27
N LEU A 27 -0.18 5.69 -7.01
CA LEU A 27 -1.36 5.28 -7.79
C LEU A 27 -2.70 5.60 -7.13
N GLY A 28 -2.73 5.81 -5.81
CA GLY A 28 -3.94 6.04 -5.03
C GLY A 28 -4.80 4.79 -4.82
N VAL A 29 -4.23 3.59 -4.94
CA VAL A 29 -4.98 2.31 -4.97
C VAL A 29 -4.45 1.28 -3.98
N TYR A 30 -5.30 0.34 -3.60
CA TYR A 30 -4.88 -0.84 -2.83
C TYR A 30 -4.38 -1.96 -3.74
N ARG A 31 -3.19 -2.49 -3.42
CA ARG A 31 -2.58 -3.60 -4.16
C ARG A 31 -2.42 -4.82 -3.28
N ALA A 32 -2.80 -5.97 -3.82
CA ALA A 32 -2.61 -7.26 -3.17
C ALA A 32 -1.11 -7.62 -3.14
N VAL A 33 -0.60 -7.88 -1.93
CA VAL A 33 0.76 -8.42 -1.72
C VAL A 33 0.73 -9.95 -1.81
N THR A 34 -0.39 -10.54 -1.41
CA THR A 34 -0.62 -11.98 -1.39
C THR A 34 -1.97 -12.31 -2.02
N PRO A 35 -2.25 -13.57 -2.42
CA PRO A 35 -3.55 -13.94 -3.00
C PRO A 35 -4.74 -13.61 -2.09
N MET A 36 -4.55 -13.61 -0.77
CA MET A 36 -5.58 -13.28 0.22
C MET A 36 -6.06 -11.83 0.10
N GLY A 37 -5.19 -10.92 -0.34
CA GLY A 37 -5.54 -9.51 -0.52
C GLY A 37 -6.17 -9.16 -1.86
N ARG A 38 -6.28 -10.11 -2.80
CA ARG A 38 -6.93 -9.88 -4.10
C ARG A 38 -8.38 -9.39 -4.00
N PRO A 39 -9.22 -9.86 -3.05
CA PRO A 39 -10.58 -9.37 -2.91
C PRO A 39 -10.67 -7.88 -2.51
N ASP A 40 -9.63 -7.36 -1.87
CA ASP A 40 -9.57 -5.98 -1.36
C ASP A 40 -8.71 -5.06 -2.25
N ALA A 41 -8.08 -5.61 -3.29
CA ALA A 41 -7.27 -4.86 -4.24
C ALA A 41 -8.11 -4.39 -5.43
N GLU A 42 -7.74 -3.24 -6.00
CA GLU A 42 -8.39 -2.66 -7.19
C GLU A 42 -7.91 -3.28 -8.51
#